data_AF-A0A954MYL7-F1
#
_entry.id   AF-A0A954MYL7-F1
#
_cell.length_a   1.000
_cell.length_b   1.000
_cell.length_c   1.000
_cell.angle_alpha   90.00
_cell.angle_beta   90.00
_cell.angle_gamma   90.00
#
_symmetry.space_group_name_H-M   'P 1'
#
loop_
_entity.id
_entity.type
_entity.pdbx_description
1 polymer ?
#
loop_
_entity_poly.entity_id
_entity_poly.type
_entity_poly.pdbx_seq_one_letter_code
_entity_poly.pdbx_strand_id
1 'polypeptide(L)'
;MTGDAQDNEIKIEFTGVVGQYKITGNGTTVNGSPFVTFNGVTNDFNIKMGNGNDAVSLFANGALHFPIHGDLSIDSGNGDNVVFMQTDNTSQILIDGDVSVKAKGGSDNVLIKANGAGSTVSIAGNLKTTLGPGSNSLVLQSFANGSAILISGTTTYTGKNGNDILLLQAGGTTSRVEPTGDMFVKAGGGDNSFFMQAQNTSSKVFAHNNVSYKGTSGQDIVGLQATALNSFVEIGTDLKVSLGSKDNSFAMQANGDSSFVRVDQSVSVTATSGMDNVGMQANDSSSSVTVQHDLSVKLGGGTNSTFFQANGNTASILLNGNTSITTGSGTDNFGIQANDTNAKVLLGGTLDVKLGGGDNSAAAISNAAGALVRFSGDATFTGGNGEDVFFFQRNAGNLIRFLSDVNVNMLGGDDSFFYKGLDVDGLAIFNGGPGTDMLLDGGGNSFSTPPTIISF
;
A
#
# COMPACT_ATOMS: atom_id res chain seq x y z
N MET A 1 12.14 0.17 34.66
CA MET A 1 11.28 0.88 35.63
C MET A 1 9.87 0.31 35.56
N THR A 2 9.13 0.41 36.65
CA THR A 2 7.72 -0.01 36.71
C THR A 2 6.88 1.18 37.17
N GLY A 3 5.82 1.50 36.43
CA GLY A 3 4.79 2.46 36.83
C GLY A 3 3.89 1.89 37.95
N ASP A 4 2.96 2.70 38.42
CA ASP A 4 1.95 2.30 39.39
C ASP A 4 0.60 2.04 38.70
N ALA A 5 -0.49 2.04 39.47
CA ALA A 5 -1.84 1.80 38.94
C ALA A 5 -2.60 3.09 38.59
N GLN A 6 -1.92 4.23 38.62
CA GLN A 6 -2.47 5.54 38.24
C GLN A 6 -1.92 5.93 36.87
N ASP A 7 -2.56 6.93 36.26
CA ASP A 7 -2.03 7.58 35.06
C ASP A 7 -0.58 8.03 35.32
N ASN A 8 0.34 7.55 34.49
CA ASN A 8 1.76 7.83 34.58
C ASN A 8 2.22 8.54 33.32
N GLU A 9 2.47 9.84 33.42
CA GLU A 9 3.17 10.60 32.37
C GLU A 9 4.65 10.68 32.70
N ILE A 10 5.48 9.93 31.98
CA ILE A 10 6.93 9.88 32.17
C ILE A 10 7.69 10.43 30.96
N LYS A 11 8.72 11.20 31.24
CA LYS A 11 9.68 11.71 30.26
C LYS A 11 11.07 11.18 30.59
N ILE A 12 11.73 10.58 29.60
CA ILE A 12 13.11 10.09 29.70
C ILE A 12 14.01 11.01 28.89
N GLU A 13 15.07 11.50 29.53
CA GLU A 13 16.03 12.42 28.96
C GLU A 13 17.44 11.86 29.16
N PHE A 14 18.24 11.85 28.08
CA PHE A 14 19.67 11.60 28.17
C PHE A 14 20.36 12.81 28.81
N THR A 15 21.21 12.60 29.81
CA THR A 15 21.82 13.70 30.56
C THR A 15 23.08 14.28 29.90
N GLY A 16 23.55 13.67 28.81
CA GLY A 16 24.85 13.97 28.19
C GLY A 16 25.98 13.05 28.65
N VAL A 17 25.74 12.20 29.66
CA VAL A 17 26.72 11.21 30.14
C VAL A 17 26.25 9.82 29.74
N VAL A 18 27.08 9.10 28.97
CA VAL A 18 26.77 7.72 28.52
C VAL A 18 26.36 6.84 29.71
N GLY A 19 25.23 6.15 29.55
CA GLY A 19 24.67 5.31 30.59
C GLY A 19 23.94 6.04 31.71
N GLN A 20 23.78 7.37 31.62
CA GLN A 20 23.01 8.17 32.58
C GLN A 20 21.76 8.77 31.94
N TYR A 21 20.63 8.56 32.59
CA TYR A 21 19.32 8.99 32.11
C TYR A 21 18.48 9.54 33.24
N LYS A 22 17.82 10.67 33.00
CA LYS A 22 16.89 11.29 33.91
C LYS A 22 15.47 10.92 33.49
N ILE A 23 14.70 10.41 34.43
CA ILE A 23 13.28 10.10 34.24
C ILE A 23 12.48 11.05 35.11
N THR A 24 11.57 11.81 34.52
CA THR A 24 10.72 12.79 35.21
C THR A 24 9.26 12.36 35.10
N GLY A 25 8.52 12.41 36.21
CA GLY A 25 7.06 12.29 36.19
C GLY A 25 6.44 13.68 35.96
N ASN A 26 5.63 13.83 34.92
CA ASN A 26 4.91 15.09 34.66
C ASN A 26 3.59 15.06 35.42
N GLY A 27 3.57 15.64 36.63
CA GLY A 27 2.41 15.54 37.53
C GLY A 27 2.26 14.21 38.26
N THR A 28 3.22 13.29 38.08
CA THR A 28 3.27 11.95 38.69
C THR A 28 4.62 11.74 39.39
N THR A 29 4.80 10.61 40.09
CA THR A 29 6.09 10.27 40.71
C THR A 29 6.73 9.05 40.07
N VAL A 30 8.04 9.09 39.89
CA VAL A 30 8.87 7.95 39.49
C VAL A 30 9.53 7.42 40.77
N ASN A 31 9.16 6.20 41.19
CA ASN A 31 9.60 5.63 42.46
C ASN A 31 9.40 6.57 43.68
N GLY A 32 8.28 7.29 43.73
CA GLY A 32 7.96 8.22 44.82
C GLY A 32 8.69 9.58 44.77
N SER A 33 9.48 9.85 43.73
CA SER A 33 10.14 11.15 43.50
C SER A 33 9.64 11.83 42.21
N PRO A 34 9.62 13.17 42.11
CA PRO A 34 9.26 13.85 40.85
C PRO A 34 10.18 13.51 39.69
N PHE A 35 11.43 13.12 39.98
CA PHE A 35 12.37 12.59 39.01
C PHE A 35 13.34 11.60 39.67
N VAL A 36 13.93 10.72 38.86
CA VAL A 36 15.00 9.79 39.24
C VAL A 36 16.06 9.80 38.15
N THR A 37 17.33 9.82 38.55
CA THR A 37 18.46 9.64 37.63
C THR A 37 19.01 8.22 37.78
N PHE A 38 19.02 7.47 36.68
CA PHE A 38 19.66 6.17 36.59
C PHE A 38 21.08 6.34 36.06
N ASN A 39 22.03 5.59 36.61
CA ASN A 39 23.44 5.62 36.24
C ASN A 39 23.90 4.22 35.84
N GLY A 40 24.87 4.11 34.93
CA GLY A 40 25.45 2.83 34.52
C GLY A 40 24.51 1.95 33.68
N VAL A 41 23.51 2.53 33.03
CA VAL A 41 22.61 1.78 32.14
C VAL A 41 23.37 1.45 30.86
N THR A 42 23.76 0.19 30.70
CA THR A 42 24.66 -0.28 29.64
C THR A 42 24.02 -1.29 28.70
N ASN A 43 22.75 -1.62 28.92
CA ASN A 43 22.01 -2.63 28.16
C ASN A 43 20.57 -2.14 27.95
N ASP A 44 19.59 -3.01 28.17
CA ASP A 44 18.18 -2.78 27.83
C ASP A 44 17.47 -1.73 28.68
N PHE A 45 16.56 -1.02 28.03
CA PHE A 45 15.54 -0.17 28.64
C PHE A 45 14.23 -0.92 28.73
N ASN A 46 13.88 -1.35 29.95
CA ASN A 46 12.61 -2.01 30.22
C ASN A 46 11.69 -1.05 30.99
N ILE A 47 10.59 -0.64 30.38
CA ILE A 47 9.57 0.25 30.94
C ILE A 47 8.26 -0.54 30.98
N LYS A 48 7.69 -0.66 32.19
CA LYS A 48 6.41 -1.37 32.38
C LYS A 48 5.46 -0.47 33.15
N MET A 49 4.47 0.08 32.48
CA MET A 49 3.39 0.84 33.11
C MET A 49 2.31 -0.13 33.58
N GLY A 50 1.48 0.33 34.53
CA GLY A 50 0.50 -0.52 35.20
C GLY A 50 -0.88 -0.43 34.57
N ASN A 51 -1.81 0.20 35.28
CA ASN A 51 -3.13 0.55 34.76
C ASN A 51 -3.20 2.08 34.73
N GLY A 52 -4.01 2.63 33.82
CA GLY A 52 -4.19 4.07 33.71
C GLY A 52 -3.94 4.50 32.28
N ASN A 53 -4.20 5.78 32.00
CA ASN A 53 -3.87 6.38 30.73
C ASN A 53 -2.42 6.89 30.81
N ASP A 54 -1.49 6.08 30.32
CA ASP A 54 -0.06 6.31 30.49
C ASP A 54 0.59 6.99 29.28
N ALA A 55 1.61 7.78 29.54
CA ALA A 55 2.43 8.41 28.49
C ALA A 55 3.92 8.16 28.75
N VAL A 56 4.62 7.60 27.77
CA VAL A 56 6.08 7.38 27.80
C VAL A 56 6.72 8.19 26.70
N SER A 57 7.52 9.19 27.07
CA SER A 57 8.21 10.07 26.11
C SER A 57 9.73 9.92 26.17
N LEU A 58 10.36 9.57 25.05
CA LEU A 58 11.80 9.69 24.83
C LEU A 58 12.02 10.88 23.90
N PHE A 59 12.76 11.87 24.39
CA PHE A 59 12.95 13.12 23.65
C PHE A 59 14.44 13.45 23.54
N ALA A 60 14.91 13.59 22.30
CA ALA A 60 16.23 14.13 22.00
C ALA A 60 16.07 15.52 21.37
N ASN A 61 16.83 16.50 21.86
CA ASN A 61 16.81 17.86 21.35
C ASN A 61 18.22 18.47 21.40
N GLY A 62 18.51 19.34 20.43
CA GLY A 62 19.79 19.99 20.27
C GLY A 62 20.82 19.08 19.60
N ALA A 63 22.09 19.19 20.01
CA ALA A 63 23.17 18.36 19.50
C ALA A 63 23.35 17.03 20.28
N LEU A 64 22.48 16.76 21.26
CA LEU A 64 22.58 15.56 22.07
C LEU A 64 21.96 14.38 21.34
N HIS A 65 22.68 13.26 21.34
CA HIS A 65 22.18 11.97 20.87
C HIS A 65 21.68 11.19 22.09
N PHE A 66 20.56 10.50 21.95
CA PHE A 66 19.98 9.63 22.96
C PHE A 66 20.33 8.17 22.58
N PRO A 67 21.43 7.62 23.10
CA PRO A 67 21.79 6.22 22.83
C PRO A 67 21.00 5.27 23.74
N ILE A 68 20.64 4.10 23.23
CA ILE A 68 20.24 2.92 23.99
C ILE A 68 21.05 1.75 23.43
N HIS A 69 21.94 1.19 24.24
CA HIS A 69 22.91 0.18 23.79
C HIS A 69 22.36 -1.24 23.66
N GLY A 70 21.14 -1.48 24.14
CA GLY A 70 20.44 -2.76 24.01
C GLY A 70 19.03 -2.55 23.47
N ASP A 71 18.11 -3.35 23.97
CA ASP A 71 16.71 -3.31 23.55
C ASP A 71 15.92 -2.22 24.28
N LEU A 72 14.90 -1.66 23.63
CA LEU A 72 13.87 -0.83 24.27
C LEU A 72 12.55 -1.60 24.30
N SER A 73 12.10 -2.00 25.49
CA SER A 73 10.81 -2.65 25.71
C SER A 73 9.89 -1.77 26.55
N ILE A 74 8.74 -1.42 26.01
CA ILE A 74 7.68 -0.65 26.67
C ILE A 74 6.41 -1.48 26.73
N ASP A 75 5.98 -1.88 27.93
CA ASP A 75 4.64 -2.43 28.20
C ASP A 75 3.82 -1.31 28.84
N SER A 76 2.96 -0.64 28.07
CA SER A 76 2.14 0.48 28.56
C SER A 76 0.92 0.03 29.36
N GLY A 77 0.72 -1.27 29.59
CA GLY A 77 -0.37 -1.71 30.47
C GLY A 77 -1.76 -1.61 29.86
N ASN A 78 -2.77 -1.37 30.70
CA ASN A 78 -4.17 -1.16 30.30
C ASN A 78 -4.53 0.32 30.41
N GLY A 79 -5.37 0.82 29.50
CA GLY A 79 -5.83 2.20 29.44
C GLY A 79 -5.49 2.83 28.09
N ASP A 80 -5.84 4.08 27.87
CA ASP A 80 -5.53 4.78 26.63
C ASP A 80 -4.11 5.36 26.72
N ASN A 81 -3.14 4.69 26.08
CA ASN A 81 -1.72 5.04 26.26
C ASN A 81 -1.09 5.75 25.08
N VAL A 82 0.00 6.46 25.35
CA VAL A 82 0.83 7.10 24.33
C VAL A 82 2.30 6.77 24.54
N VAL A 83 2.95 6.23 23.51
CA VAL A 83 4.41 6.12 23.45
C VAL A 83 4.93 7.09 22.41
N PHE A 84 5.86 7.94 22.82
CA PHE A 84 6.39 9.02 22.01
C PHE A 84 7.92 8.93 21.95
N MET A 85 8.46 8.85 20.74
CA MET A 85 9.90 8.96 20.50
C MET A 85 10.13 10.08 19.49
N GLN A 86 10.75 11.18 19.91
CA GLN A 86 10.94 12.33 19.05
C GLN A 86 12.35 12.89 19.10
N THR A 87 12.86 13.21 17.92
CA THR A 87 14.07 14.01 17.71
C THR A 87 13.71 15.34 17.05
N ASP A 88 14.28 16.44 17.56
CA ASP A 88 14.22 17.77 16.95
C ASP A 88 15.63 18.28 16.58
N ASN A 89 15.70 19.37 15.81
CA ASN A 89 16.98 19.94 15.33
C ASN A 89 17.89 18.89 14.67
N THR A 90 19.17 18.81 15.01
CA THR A 90 20.13 17.81 14.51
C THR A 90 20.30 16.63 15.47
N SER A 91 19.35 16.41 16.38
CA SER A 91 19.45 15.36 17.40
C SER A 91 19.15 13.97 16.84
N GLN A 92 19.58 12.95 17.59
CA GLN A 92 19.39 11.56 17.21
C GLN A 92 18.87 10.73 18.38
N ILE A 93 17.99 9.77 18.11
CA ILE A 93 17.71 8.63 18.99
C ILE A 93 18.32 7.41 18.31
N LEU A 94 19.25 6.73 19.00
CA LEU A 94 20.00 5.59 18.49
C LEU A 94 19.73 4.39 19.39
N ILE A 95 19.14 3.34 18.83
CA ILE A 95 18.82 2.09 19.55
C ILE A 95 19.58 0.97 18.85
N ASP A 96 20.56 0.40 19.54
CA ASP A 96 21.46 -0.63 19.01
C ASP A 96 20.77 -2.01 18.90
N GLY A 97 19.69 -2.23 19.66
CA GLY A 97 18.90 -3.46 19.66
C GLY A 97 17.49 -3.32 19.07
N ASP A 98 16.58 -4.16 19.55
CA ASP A 98 15.17 -4.21 19.16
C ASP A 98 14.34 -3.17 19.93
N VAL A 99 13.26 -2.68 19.30
CA VAL A 99 12.22 -1.89 19.95
C VAL A 99 10.93 -2.70 20.00
N SER A 100 10.37 -2.88 21.19
CA SER A 100 9.09 -3.53 21.41
C SER A 100 8.15 -2.63 22.20
N VAL A 101 7.00 -2.28 21.63
CA VAL A 101 5.91 -1.58 22.32
C VAL A 101 4.69 -2.49 22.41
N LYS A 102 4.17 -2.66 23.62
CA LYS A 102 3.00 -3.48 23.90
C LYS A 102 2.00 -2.74 24.77
N ALA A 103 0.73 -2.79 24.35
CA ALA A 103 -0.39 -2.36 25.17
C ALA A 103 -1.41 -3.50 25.31
N LYS A 104 -2.18 -3.50 26.41
CA LYS A 104 -3.09 -4.61 26.75
C LYS A 104 -4.55 -4.32 26.43
N GLY A 105 -4.98 -3.06 26.42
CA GLY A 105 -6.32 -2.59 26.07
C GLY A 105 -6.46 -1.09 26.24
N GLY A 106 -7.46 -0.50 25.58
CA GLY A 106 -7.61 0.95 25.42
C GLY A 106 -7.26 1.39 24.00
N SER A 107 -7.39 2.68 23.72
CA SER A 107 -7.01 3.29 22.45
C SER A 107 -5.58 3.81 22.55
N ASP A 108 -4.63 3.06 22.01
CA ASP A 108 -3.20 3.28 22.21
C ASP A 108 -2.53 3.94 20.99
N ASN A 109 -1.55 4.82 21.22
CA ASN A 109 -0.84 5.51 20.16
C ASN A 109 0.68 5.35 20.34
N VAL A 110 1.37 4.97 19.27
CA VAL A 110 2.84 4.92 19.21
C VAL A 110 3.31 5.88 18.13
N LEU A 111 4.06 6.91 18.50
CA LEU A 111 4.54 7.92 17.57
C LEU A 111 6.06 7.97 17.61
N ILE A 112 6.69 7.81 16.45
CA ILE A 112 8.13 7.93 16.23
C ILE A 112 8.34 9.06 15.23
N LYS A 113 9.02 10.13 15.64
CA LYS A 113 9.12 11.36 14.85
C LYS A 113 10.55 11.88 14.75
N ALA A 114 10.95 12.22 13.53
CA ALA A 114 12.18 12.95 13.22
C ALA A 114 11.85 14.31 12.56
N ASN A 115 11.63 15.34 13.38
CA ASN A 115 11.05 16.62 12.94
C ASN A 115 12.09 17.70 12.61
N GLY A 116 13.33 17.55 13.05
CA GLY A 116 14.40 18.52 12.82
C GLY A 116 15.26 18.23 11.59
N ALA A 117 15.84 19.27 10.98
CA ALA A 117 16.74 19.08 9.84
C ALA A 117 17.97 18.26 10.26
N GLY A 118 18.20 17.13 9.57
CA GLY A 118 19.25 16.17 9.92
C GLY A 118 18.96 15.33 11.17
N SER A 119 17.77 15.42 11.77
CA SER A 119 17.39 14.55 12.90
C SER A 119 17.16 13.11 12.46
N THR A 120 17.45 12.15 13.33
CA THR A 120 17.29 10.73 12.98
C THR A 120 16.83 9.89 14.15
N VAL A 121 15.84 9.03 13.93
CA VAL A 121 15.59 7.87 14.81
C VAL A 121 16.11 6.63 14.11
N SER A 122 17.09 5.95 14.71
CA SER A 122 17.70 4.73 14.17
C SER A 122 17.49 3.56 15.11
N ILE A 123 16.90 2.49 14.58
CA ILE A 123 16.72 1.20 15.24
C ILE A 123 17.53 0.18 14.45
N ALA A 124 18.60 -0.34 15.05
CA ALA A 124 19.47 -1.33 14.40
C ALA A 124 18.83 -2.72 14.38
N GLY A 125 17.95 -3.03 15.33
CA GLY A 125 17.15 -4.25 15.36
C GLY A 125 15.77 -4.10 14.71
N ASN A 126 14.82 -4.87 15.22
CA ASN A 126 13.42 -4.91 14.82
C ASN A 126 12.59 -3.80 15.49
N LEU A 127 11.51 -3.36 14.85
CA LEU A 127 10.45 -2.59 15.50
C LEU A 127 9.19 -3.45 15.59
N LYS A 128 8.74 -3.74 16.81
CA LYS A 128 7.53 -4.53 17.07
C LYS A 128 6.53 -3.75 17.91
N THR A 129 5.34 -3.55 17.36
CA THR A 129 4.24 -2.88 18.05
C THR A 129 3.05 -3.83 18.15
N THR A 130 2.56 -4.09 19.36
CA THR A 130 1.38 -4.93 19.63
C THR A 130 0.40 -4.19 20.52
N LEU A 131 -0.69 -3.69 19.96
CA LEU A 131 -1.64 -2.83 20.68
C LEU A 131 -2.90 -3.59 21.08
N GLY A 132 -3.55 -3.08 22.12
CA GLY A 132 -4.71 -3.71 22.75
C GLY A 132 -5.97 -3.65 21.88
N PRO A 133 -7.11 -4.20 22.36
CA PRO A 133 -8.40 -3.83 21.82
C PRO A 133 -8.66 -2.32 22.03
N GLY A 134 -9.12 -1.64 20.99
CA GLY A 134 -9.39 -0.20 20.96
C GLY A 134 -9.06 0.40 19.59
N SER A 135 -9.18 1.73 19.46
CA SER A 135 -8.75 2.42 18.25
C SER A 135 -7.29 2.81 18.39
N ASN A 136 -6.39 2.17 17.66
CA ASN A 136 -4.95 2.33 17.88
C ASN A 136 -4.23 3.00 16.71
N SER A 137 -3.06 3.57 16.99
CA SER A 137 -2.18 4.05 15.93
C SER A 137 -0.70 3.74 16.13
N LEU A 138 -0.01 3.49 15.01
CA LEU A 138 1.44 3.57 14.91
C LEU A 138 1.79 4.58 13.82
N VAL A 139 2.54 5.61 14.19
CA VAL A 139 2.93 6.70 13.28
C VAL A 139 4.43 6.83 13.26
N LEU A 140 5.04 6.64 12.09
CA LEU A 140 6.45 6.91 11.80
C LEU A 140 6.52 8.13 10.88
N GLN A 141 7.11 9.23 11.32
CA GLN A 141 7.05 10.50 10.60
C GLN A 141 8.39 11.25 10.55
N SER A 142 8.82 11.66 9.36
CA SER A 142 10.03 12.48 9.16
C SER A 142 9.77 13.61 8.16
N PHE A 143 9.75 14.89 8.57
CA PHE A 143 9.31 15.99 7.68
C PHE A 143 10.37 17.02 7.29
N ALA A 144 11.50 17.05 7.98
CA ALA A 144 12.51 18.06 7.74
C ALA A 144 13.56 17.57 6.73
N ASN A 145 14.23 18.53 6.11
CA ASN A 145 15.29 18.22 5.15
C ASN A 145 16.37 17.35 5.82
N GLY A 146 16.63 16.18 5.24
CA GLY A 146 17.60 15.21 5.74
C GLY A 146 17.18 14.50 7.03
N SER A 147 15.94 14.64 7.49
CA SER A 147 15.45 13.84 8.62
C SER A 147 15.06 12.43 8.17
N ALA A 148 15.23 11.45 9.06
CA ALA A 148 15.01 10.05 8.72
C ALA A 148 14.53 9.22 9.91
N ILE A 149 13.75 8.17 9.60
CA ILE A 149 13.51 7.05 10.50
C ILE A 149 14.08 5.81 9.82
N LEU A 150 15.06 5.20 10.46
CA LEU A 150 15.82 4.06 9.92
C LEU A 150 15.56 2.85 10.80
N ILE A 151 15.05 1.77 10.21
CA ILE A 151 14.77 0.50 10.90
C ILE A 151 15.42 -0.61 10.09
N SER A 152 16.57 -1.09 10.57
CA SER A 152 17.40 -2.05 9.83
C SER A 152 16.78 -3.45 9.82
N GLY A 153 16.12 -3.85 10.91
CA GLY A 153 15.41 -5.12 11.02
C GLY A 153 13.96 -5.06 10.52
N THR A 154 13.17 -6.05 10.92
CA THR A 154 11.77 -6.19 10.54
C THR A 154 10.89 -5.19 11.30
N THR A 155 9.92 -4.58 10.62
CA THR A 155 8.85 -3.80 11.25
C THR A 155 7.57 -4.64 11.32
N THR A 156 7.06 -4.88 12.52
CA THR A 156 5.82 -5.63 12.76
C THR A 156 4.80 -4.79 13.52
N TYR A 157 3.61 -4.62 12.94
CA TYR A 157 2.44 -4.08 13.63
C TYR A 157 1.42 -5.19 13.86
N THR A 158 0.88 -5.29 15.08
CA THR A 158 -0.23 -6.20 15.40
C THR A 158 -1.27 -5.47 16.23
N GLY A 159 -2.38 -5.13 15.60
CA GLY A 159 -3.60 -4.68 16.27
C GLY A 159 -4.45 -5.85 16.76
N LYS A 160 -5.38 -5.56 17.67
CA LYS A 160 -6.42 -6.50 18.14
C LYS A 160 -7.79 -5.99 17.71
N ASN A 161 -8.84 -6.14 18.50
CA ASN A 161 -10.16 -5.65 18.07
C ASN A 161 -10.20 -4.12 18.02
N GLY A 162 -10.81 -3.54 16.99
CA GLY A 162 -10.94 -2.09 16.85
C GLY A 162 -10.28 -1.54 15.58
N ASN A 163 -10.33 -0.22 15.44
CA ASN A 163 -9.90 0.48 14.23
C ASN A 163 -8.41 0.86 14.36
N ASP A 164 -7.56 0.39 13.45
CA ASP A 164 -6.13 0.68 13.49
C ASP A 164 -5.69 1.64 12.40
N ILE A 165 -4.76 2.54 12.74
CA ILE A 165 -4.08 3.42 11.79
C ILE A 165 -2.57 3.18 11.85
N LEU A 166 -2.00 2.75 10.73
CA LEU A 166 -0.56 2.68 10.54
C LEU A 166 -0.15 3.69 9.47
N LEU A 167 0.63 4.70 9.87
CA LEU A 167 1.10 5.76 8.98
C LEU A 167 2.62 5.84 8.98
N LEU A 168 3.23 5.64 7.81
CA LEU A 168 4.62 5.94 7.55
C LEU A 168 4.70 7.12 6.60
N GLN A 169 5.27 8.24 7.06
CA GLN A 169 5.21 9.49 6.32
C GLN A 169 6.57 10.19 6.28
N ALA A 170 6.98 10.59 5.08
CA ALA A 170 8.16 11.42 4.87
C ALA A 170 7.82 12.74 4.14
N GLY A 171 8.45 13.83 4.53
CA GLY A 171 8.45 15.14 3.86
C GLY A 171 9.84 15.80 3.93
N GLY A 172 9.97 16.99 3.33
CA GLY A 172 11.25 17.67 3.08
C GLY A 172 11.59 17.75 1.60
N THR A 173 12.72 18.37 1.22
CA THR A 173 13.11 18.52 -0.20
C THR A 173 13.36 17.18 -0.89
N THR A 174 13.92 16.21 -0.15
CA THR A 174 14.08 14.82 -0.58
C THR A 174 13.45 13.91 0.47
N SER A 175 12.23 13.47 0.21
CA SER A 175 11.44 12.69 1.17
C SER A 175 11.47 11.22 0.79
N ARG A 176 11.83 10.37 1.74
CA ARG A 176 11.89 8.92 1.52
C ARG A 176 11.23 8.18 2.67
N VAL A 177 10.24 7.34 2.36
CA VAL A 177 9.78 6.28 3.26
C VAL A 177 10.42 4.99 2.77
N GLU A 178 11.27 4.38 3.58
CA GLU A 178 11.98 3.15 3.24
C GLU A 178 12.17 2.27 4.48
N PRO A 179 11.24 1.33 4.76
CA PRO A 179 11.58 0.17 5.58
C PRO A 179 12.71 -0.61 4.91
N THR A 180 13.89 -0.62 5.53
CA THR A 180 15.07 -1.33 5.02
C THR A 180 15.08 -2.83 5.34
N GLY A 181 14.18 -3.29 6.21
CA GLY A 181 13.83 -4.71 6.41
C GLY A 181 12.40 -5.03 5.95
N ASP A 182 11.93 -6.25 6.22
CA ASP A 182 10.54 -6.67 5.94
C ASP A 182 9.52 -5.85 6.76
N MET A 183 8.30 -5.74 6.23
CA MET A 183 7.17 -5.09 6.91
C MET A 183 5.95 -6.03 6.98
N PHE A 184 5.47 -6.29 8.19
CA PHE A 184 4.29 -7.11 8.44
C PHE A 184 3.25 -6.34 9.25
N VAL A 185 2.09 -6.10 8.65
CA VAL A 185 0.98 -5.40 9.28
C VAL A 185 -0.17 -6.37 9.45
N LYS A 186 -0.51 -6.70 10.69
CA LYS A 186 -1.75 -7.40 11.04
C LYS A 186 -2.68 -6.42 11.73
N ALA A 187 -3.62 -5.89 10.97
CA ALA A 187 -4.60 -4.96 11.48
C ALA A 187 -5.71 -5.68 12.27
N GLY A 188 -6.47 -4.89 12.98
CA GLY A 188 -7.50 -5.31 13.90
C GLY A 188 -8.80 -5.72 13.24
N GLY A 189 -9.80 -5.97 14.09
CA GLY A 189 -11.15 -6.39 13.70
C GLY A 189 -12.08 -5.25 13.23
N GLY A 190 -11.65 -3.99 13.36
CA GLY A 190 -12.42 -2.82 12.95
C GLY A 190 -12.04 -2.31 11.57
N ASP A 191 -12.44 -1.09 11.26
CA ASP A 191 -12.07 -0.45 9.99
C ASP A 191 -10.65 0.12 10.11
N ASN A 192 -9.74 -0.27 9.21
CA ASN A 192 -8.30 0.00 9.38
C ASN A 192 -7.72 0.80 8.21
N SER A 193 -6.58 1.43 8.49
CA SER A 193 -5.84 2.21 7.51
C SER A 193 -4.34 1.91 7.59
N PHE A 194 -3.72 1.65 6.44
CA PHE A 194 -2.27 1.54 6.30
C PHE A 194 -1.78 2.44 5.17
N PHE A 195 -0.91 3.39 5.51
CA PHE A 195 -0.40 4.38 4.57
C PHE A 195 1.11 4.47 4.61
N MET A 196 1.73 4.42 3.42
CA MET A 196 3.11 4.85 3.19
C MET A 196 3.09 6.06 2.27
N GLN A 197 3.55 7.21 2.76
CA GLN A 197 3.38 8.50 2.07
C GLN A 197 4.69 9.29 2.01
N ALA A 198 5.07 9.75 0.83
CA ALA A 198 6.16 10.70 0.64
C ALA A 198 5.66 11.94 -0.11
N GLN A 199 6.05 13.14 0.33
CA GLN A 199 5.61 14.40 -0.28
C GLN A 199 6.73 15.44 -0.46
N ASN A 200 6.51 16.42 -1.37
CA ASN A 200 7.31 17.64 -1.69
C ASN A 200 8.15 17.60 -2.99
N THR A 201 9.48 17.88 -3.01
CA THR A 201 10.18 18.16 -4.28
C THR A 201 10.57 16.89 -5.05
N SER A 202 11.15 15.92 -4.36
CA SER A 202 11.29 14.53 -4.84
C SER A 202 10.82 13.58 -3.75
N SER A 203 9.83 12.75 -4.07
CA SER A 203 9.17 11.89 -3.09
C SER A 203 9.20 10.45 -3.53
N LYS A 204 9.66 9.59 -2.61
CA LYS A 204 9.80 8.18 -2.90
C LYS A 204 9.26 7.32 -1.77
N VAL A 205 8.31 6.46 -2.10
CA VAL A 205 7.88 5.34 -1.25
C VAL A 205 8.60 4.11 -1.77
N PHE A 206 9.52 3.57 -0.97
CA PHE A 206 10.25 2.36 -1.29
C PHE A 206 9.95 1.27 -0.27
N ALA A 207 9.78 0.04 -0.74
CA ALA A 207 9.99 -1.12 0.10
C ALA A 207 10.84 -2.13 -0.66
N HIS A 208 12.10 -2.27 -0.24
CA HIS A 208 13.05 -3.19 -0.86
C HIS A 208 12.90 -4.64 -0.39
N ASN A 209 12.05 -4.88 0.61
CA ASN A 209 11.79 -6.20 1.18
C ASN A 209 10.29 -6.46 1.27
N ASN A 210 9.93 -7.65 1.74
CA ASN A 210 8.55 -8.11 1.68
C ASN A 210 7.65 -7.16 2.48
N VAL A 211 6.59 -6.70 1.82
CA VAL A 211 5.54 -5.93 2.47
C VAL A 211 4.29 -6.77 2.49
N SER A 212 3.74 -6.96 3.68
CA SER A 212 2.43 -7.59 3.81
C SER A 212 1.50 -6.81 4.73
N TYR A 213 0.25 -6.74 4.28
CA TYR A 213 -0.86 -6.23 5.03
C TYR A 213 -1.91 -7.32 5.16
N LYS A 214 -2.43 -7.51 6.37
CA LYS A 214 -3.53 -8.42 6.67
C LYS A 214 -4.54 -7.73 7.56
N GLY A 215 -5.64 -7.30 6.95
CA GLY A 215 -6.90 -7.01 7.61
C GLY A 215 -7.58 -8.26 8.14
N THR A 216 -8.62 -8.08 8.94
CA THR A 216 -9.40 -9.21 9.47
C THR A 216 -10.89 -9.08 9.17
N SER A 217 -11.55 -8.09 9.76
CA SER A 217 -12.94 -7.72 9.47
C SER A 217 -13.01 -6.20 9.41
N GLY A 218 -14.02 -5.65 8.73
CA GLY A 218 -14.14 -4.20 8.55
C GLY A 218 -13.75 -3.74 7.15
N GLN A 219 -13.82 -2.42 6.97
CA GLN A 219 -13.32 -1.71 5.79
C GLN A 219 -11.84 -1.40 5.99
N ASP A 220 -11.01 -1.82 5.04
CA ASP A 220 -9.58 -1.53 5.06
C ASP A 220 -9.18 -0.60 3.92
N ILE A 221 -8.34 0.38 4.25
CA ILE A 221 -7.74 1.30 3.28
C ILE A 221 -6.23 1.13 3.32
N VAL A 222 -5.64 0.70 2.21
CA VAL A 222 -4.20 0.52 2.04
C VAL A 222 -3.71 1.42 0.91
N GLY A 223 -2.84 2.38 1.24
CA GLY A 223 -2.34 3.38 0.29
C GLY A 223 -0.82 3.52 0.30
N LEU A 224 -0.21 3.43 -0.88
CA LEU A 224 1.19 3.76 -1.10
C LEU A 224 1.25 4.97 -2.03
N GLN A 225 1.69 6.12 -1.53
CA GLN A 225 1.52 7.40 -2.23
C GLN A 225 2.79 8.24 -2.26
N ALA A 226 3.17 8.72 -3.44
CA ALA A 226 4.20 9.74 -3.62
C ALA A 226 3.64 10.95 -4.37
N THR A 227 3.77 12.15 -3.79
CA THR A 227 3.27 13.40 -4.40
C THR A 227 4.33 14.48 -4.40
N ALA A 228 4.88 14.80 -5.57
CA ALA A 228 6.01 15.68 -5.75
C ALA A 228 6.17 16.18 -7.19
N LEU A 229 7.26 16.90 -7.53
CA LEU A 229 7.62 17.09 -8.95
C LEU A 229 8.11 15.77 -9.57
N ASN A 230 8.88 15.00 -8.79
CA ASN A 230 9.34 13.67 -9.16
C ASN A 230 8.88 12.65 -8.11
N SER A 231 7.96 11.77 -8.49
CA SER A 231 7.24 10.87 -7.60
C SER A 231 7.44 9.42 -7.99
N PHE A 232 7.86 8.61 -7.01
CA PHE A 232 8.13 7.20 -7.21
C PHE A 232 7.47 6.38 -6.09
N VAL A 233 6.66 5.40 -6.47
CA VAL A 233 6.24 4.32 -5.59
C VAL A 233 6.87 3.05 -6.14
N GLU A 234 7.82 2.48 -5.41
CA GLU A 234 8.60 1.31 -5.86
C GLU A 234 8.62 0.22 -4.79
N ILE A 235 8.22 -0.99 -5.17
CA ILE A 235 8.35 -2.19 -4.34
C ILE A 235 9.33 -3.13 -5.03
N GLY A 236 10.49 -3.33 -4.39
CA GLY A 236 11.58 -4.15 -4.92
C GLY A 236 11.30 -5.67 -4.84
N THR A 237 10.32 -6.07 -4.04
CA THR A 237 9.98 -7.47 -3.76
C THR A 237 8.47 -7.72 -3.80
N ASP A 238 8.02 -8.86 -3.25
CA ASP A 238 6.61 -9.21 -3.17
C ASP A 238 5.82 -8.21 -2.31
N LEU A 239 4.64 -7.82 -2.82
CA LEU A 239 3.62 -7.10 -2.08
C LEU A 239 2.39 -8.00 -1.89
N LYS A 240 2.02 -8.28 -0.64
CA LYS A 240 0.87 -9.14 -0.29
C LYS A 240 -0.13 -8.37 0.56
N VAL A 241 -1.31 -8.08 0.01
CA VAL A 241 -2.36 -7.34 0.70
C VAL A 241 -3.60 -8.22 0.81
N SER A 242 -3.96 -8.59 2.02
CA SER A 242 -5.25 -9.21 2.36
C SER A 242 -6.09 -8.18 3.07
N LEU A 243 -7.12 -7.68 2.40
CA LEU A 243 -8.08 -6.73 2.93
C LEU A 243 -9.17 -7.46 3.74
N GLY A 244 -9.98 -6.68 4.44
CA GLY A 244 -11.05 -7.12 5.32
C GLY A 244 -12.28 -7.59 4.56
N SER A 245 -13.40 -7.63 5.28
CA SER A 245 -14.64 -8.27 4.81
C SER A 245 -15.76 -7.29 4.43
N LYS A 246 -15.46 -5.99 4.35
CA LYS A 246 -16.41 -4.95 3.91
C LYS A 246 -15.83 -4.18 2.71
N ASP A 247 -16.31 -2.95 2.47
CA ASP A 247 -15.87 -2.10 1.37
C ASP A 247 -14.40 -1.68 1.54
N ASN A 248 -13.48 -2.32 0.81
CA ASN A 248 -12.05 -2.05 0.97
C ASN A 248 -11.48 -1.20 -0.18
N SER A 249 -10.27 -0.67 0.04
CA SER A 249 -9.52 0.06 -0.97
C SER A 249 -8.03 -0.24 -0.86
N PHE A 250 -7.43 -0.60 -1.99
CA PHE A 250 -5.98 -0.66 -2.18
C PHE A 250 -5.57 0.27 -3.32
N ALA A 251 -4.62 1.16 -3.06
CA ALA A 251 -4.11 2.08 -4.08
C ALA A 251 -2.59 2.24 -4.01
N MET A 252 -1.94 2.19 -5.17
CA MET A 252 -0.58 2.70 -5.36
C MET A 252 -0.65 3.92 -6.27
N GLN A 253 -0.13 5.07 -5.82
CA GLN A 253 -0.28 6.32 -6.55
C GLN A 253 1.00 7.16 -6.56
N ALA A 254 1.44 7.57 -7.74
CA ALA A 254 2.47 8.58 -7.95
C ALA A 254 1.87 9.80 -8.69
N ASN A 255 1.99 11.00 -8.12
CA ASN A 255 1.49 12.25 -8.70
C ASN A 255 2.63 13.27 -8.81
N GLY A 256 2.80 13.94 -9.95
CA GLY A 256 3.94 14.80 -10.23
C GLY A 256 4.45 14.71 -11.65
N ASP A 257 5.11 15.77 -12.15
CA ASP A 257 5.63 15.89 -13.52
C ASP A 257 6.26 14.61 -14.08
N SER A 258 7.03 13.90 -13.25
CA SER A 258 7.52 12.55 -13.53
C SER A 258 7.05 11.58 -12.43
N SER A 259 6.14 10.68 -12.79
CA SER A 259 5.44 9.79 -11.85
C SER A 259 5.56 8.31 -12.24
N PHE A 260 6.02 7.49 -11.29
CA PHE A 260 6.27 6.08 -11.53
C PHE A 260 5.70 5.23 -10.40
N VAL A 261 4.86 4.27 -10.75
CA VAL A 261 4.47 3.15 -9.89
C VAL A 261 5.13 1.91 -10.44
N ARG A 262 5.98 1.25 -9.64
CA ARG A 262 6.77 0.09 -10.06
C ARG A 262 6.76 -1.00 -9.00
N VAL A 263 6.51 -2.22 -9.43
CA VAL A 263 6.74 -3.42 -8.62
C VAL A 263 7.65 -4.37 -9.37
N ASP A 264 8.80 -4.70 -8.77
CA ASP A 264 9.84 -5.52 -9.36
C ASP A 264 9.57 -7.02 -9.24
N GLN A 265 8.77 -7.44 -8.27
CA GLN A 265 8.31 -8.83 -8.13
C GLN A 265 6.79 -8.90 -8.29
N SER A 266 6.14 -9.76 -7.50
CA SER A 266 4.72 -10.03 -7.64
C SER A 266 3.87 -9.19 -6.69
N VAL A 267 2.66 -8.85 -7.14
CA VAL A 267 1.62 -8.20 -6.35
C VAL A 267 0.46 -9.16 -6.17
N SER A 268 0.01 -9.36 -4.93
CA SER A 268 -1.20 -10.11 -4.63
C SER A 268 -2.12 -9.28 -3.75
N VAL A 269 -3.32 -8.99 -4.23
CA VAL A 269 -4.38 -8.30 -3.48
C VAL A 269 -5.58 -9.23 -3.36
N THR A 270 -6.06 -9.45 -2.13
CA THR A 270 -7.25 -10.27 -1.87
C THR A 270 -8.24 -9.56 -0.98
N ALA A 271 -9.52 -9.58 -1.32
CA ALA A 271 -10.64 -9.14 -0.50
C ALA A 271 -11.77 -10.18 -0.56
N THR A 272 -12.61 -10.27 0.47
CA THR A 272 -13.61 -11.36 0.57
C THR A 272 -15.04 -10.97 0.23
N SER A 273 -15.42 -9.72 0.44
CA SER A 273 -16.77 -9.20 0.19
C SER A 273 -16.83 -7.69 0.40
N GLY A 274 -17.70 -6.99 -0.32
CA GLY A 274 -17.94 -5.55 -0.17
C GLY A 274 -17.78 -4.80 -1.49
N MET A 275 -17.80 -3.48 -1.41
CA MET A 275 -17.40 -2.62 -2.52
C MET A 275 -15.87 -2.44 -2.52
N ASP A 276 -15.15 -3.31 -3.23
CA ASP A 276 -13.68 -3.31 -3.20
C ASP A 276 -13.07 -2.56 -4.39
N ASN A 277 -12.10 -1.69 -4.10
CA ASN A 277 -11.38 -0.93 -5.10
C ASN A 277 -9.88 -1.27 -5.08
N VAL A 278 -9.31 -1.64 -6.22
CA VAL A 278 -7.88 -1.95 -6.38
C VAL A 278 -7.32 -1.14 -7.52
N GLY A 279 -6.35 -0.28 -7.23
CA GLY A 279 -5.85 0.70 -8.18
C GLY A 279 -4.33 0.84 -8.21
N MET A 280 -3.76 1.01 -9.40
CA MET A 280 -2.43 1.57 -9.58
C MET A 280 -2.49 2.76 -10.53
N GLN A 281 -1.94 3.89 -10.11
CA GLN A 281 -2.06 5.13 -10.87
C GLN A 281 -0.76 5.95 -10.87
N ALA A 282 -0.36 6.40 -12.05
CA ALA A 282 0.68 7.41 -12.23
C ALA A 282 0.12 8.59 -13.03
N ASN A 283 0.30 9.82 -12.52
CA ASN A 283 -0.28 11.03 -13.09
C ASN A 283 0.77 12.08 -13.44
N ASP A 284 0.45 12.89 -14.46
CA ASP A 284 1.20 14.01 -15.06
C ASP A 284 2.20 13.64 -16.18
N SER A 285 2.97 14.62 -16.64
CA SER A 285 3.66 14.68 -17.94
C SER A 285 4.38 13.39 -18.37
N SER A 286 5.11 12.71 -17.49
CA SER A 286 5.73 11.40 -17.78
C SER A 286 5.30 10.40 -16.71
N SER A 287 4.39 9.51 -17.09
CA SER A 287 3.70 8.63 -16.14
C SER A 287 3.84 7.17 -16.52
N SER A 288 4.17 6.32 -15.55
CA SER A 288 4.15 4.88 -15.79
C SER A 288 3.69 4.03 -14.62
N VAL A 289 3.02 2.93 -14.97
CA VAL A 289 2.68 1.83 -14.05
C VAL A 289 3.34 0.57 -14.59
N THR A 290 4.17 -0.08 -13.77
CA THR A 290 4.92 -1.29 -14.16
C THR A 290 4.81 -2.37 -13.09
N VAL A 291 4.46 -3.59 -13.49
CA VAL A 291 4.61 -4.81 -12.69
C VAL A 291 5.46 -5.79 -13.49
N GLN A 292 6.62 -6.18 -12.95
CA GLN A 292 7.60 -6.97 -13.69
C GLN A 292 7.30 -8.48 -13.70
N HIS A 293 6.70 -8.99 -12.63
CA HIS A 293 6.29 -10.39 -12.50
C HIS A 293 4.77 -10.46 -12.41
N ASP A 294 4.23 -11.28 -11.50
CA ASP A 294 2.82 -11.62 -11.50
C ASP A 294 1.98 -10.59 -10.72
N LEU A 295 0.81 -10.29 -11.27
CA LEU A 295 -0.20 -9.46 -10.65
C LEU A 295 -1.45 -10.32 -10.43
N SER A 296 -1.83 -10.54 -9.18
CA SER A 296 -3.02 -11.30 -8.81
C SER A 296 -3.96 -10.44 -7.99
N VAL A 297 -5.18 -10.25 -8.46
CA VAL A 297 -6.25 -9.54 -7.73
C VAL A 297 -7.43 -10.49 -7.59
N LYS A 298 -7.81 -10.81 -6.36
CA LYS A 298 -8.96 -11.67 -6.05
C LYS A 298 -9.94 -10.95 -5.13
N LEU A 299 -11.07 -10.54 -5.67
CA LEU A 299 -12.09 -9.79 -4.93
C LEU A 299 -13.32 -10.65 -4.67
N GLY A 300 -14.04 -10.27 -3.63
CA GLY A 300 -15.21 -10.98 -3.13
C GLY A 300 -16.47 -10.71 -3.93
N GLY A 301 -17.61 -11.08 -3.32
CA GLY A 301 -18.90 -10.61 -3.83
C GLY A 301 -19.17 -9.15 -3.46
N GLY A 302 -19.83 -8.40 -4.33
CA GLY A 302 -20.16 -6.97 -4.16
C GLY A 302 -19.90 -6.17 -5.44
N THR A 303 -19.71 -4.86 -5.31
CA THR A 303 -19.35 -4.00 -6.46
C THR A 303 -17.86 -3.76 -6.48
N ASN A 304 -17.13 -4.41 -7.37
CA ASN A 304 -15.68 -4.34 -7.38
C ASN A 304 -15.15 -3.48 -8.54
N SER A 305 -14.01 -2.84 -8.32
CA SER A 305 -13.31 -2.08 -9.36
C SER A 305 -11.81 -2.35 -9.30
N THR A 306 -11.25 -2.78 -10.43
CA THR A 306 -9.80 -2.89 -10.61
C THR A 306 -9.35 -2.00 -11.75
N PHE A 307 -8.42 -1.08 -11.48
CA PHE A 307 -7.95 -0.12 -12.48
C PHE A 307 -6.43 0.06 -12.50
N PHE A 308 -5.88 0.15 -13.70
CA PHE A 308 -4.49 0.53 -13.95
C PHE A 308 -4.49 1.75 -14.84
N GLN A 309 -3.89 2.84 -14.37
CA GLN A 309 -3.97 4.11 -15.07
C GLN A 309 -2.63 4.84 -15.13
N ALA A 310 -2.26 5.30 -16.32
CA ALA A 310 -1.15 6.24 -16.53
C ALA A 310 -1.67 7.44 -17.32
N ASN A 311 -1.49 8.65 -16.80
CA ASN A 311 -2.03 9.88 -17.40
C ASN A 311 -0.91 10.88 -17.66
N GLY A 312 -0.83 11.46 -18.87
CA GLY A 312 0.02 12.60 -19.22
C GLY A 312 0.92 12.37 -20.45
N ASN A 313 1.65 13.41 -20.91
CA ASN A 313 2.31 13.51 -22.23
C ASN A 313 3.07 12.25 -22.74
N THR A 314 3.60 11.44 -21.83
CA THR A 314 4.11 10.10 -22.10
C THR A 314 3.60 9.16 -21.01
N ALA A 315 2.51 8.45 -21.30
CA ALA A 315 1.90 7.49 -20.41
C ALA A 315 2.25 6.05 -20.81
N SER A 316 2.70 5.21 -19.89
CA SER A 316 2.93 3.79 -20.17
C SER A 316 2.46 2.86 -19.06
N ILE A 317 1.76 1.79 -19.44
CA ILE A 317 1.45 0.66 -18.56
C ILE A 317 2.20 -0.57 -19.09
N LEU A 318 2.95 -1.24 -18.22
CA LEU A 318 3.66 -2.48 -18.52
C LEU A 318 3.32 -3.54 -17.46
N LEU A 319 2.60 -4.58 -17.87
CA LEU A 319 2.33 -5.76 -17.04
C LEU A 319 3.09 -6.94 -17.65
N ASN A 320 4.30 -7.20 -17.15
CA ASN A 320 5.25 -8.08 -17.83
C ASN A 320 5.06 -9.57 -17.50
N GLY A 321 4.73 -9.92 -16.26
CA GLY A 321 4.36 -11.29 -15.89
C GLY A 321 2.87 -11.58 -16.11
N ASN A 322 2.36 -12.62 -15.43
CA ASN A 322 0.97 -13.02 -15.57
C ASN A 322 0.07 -12.10 -14.76
N THR A 323 -0.99 -11.60 -15.38
CA THR A 323 -2.02 -10.79 -14.73
C THR A 323 -3.29 -11.61 -14.59
N SER A 324 -3.73 -11.87 -13.36
CA SER A 324 -4.98 -12.56 -13.06
C SER A 324 -5.88 -11.70 -12.19
N ILE A 325 -7.06 -11.38 -12.69
CA ILE A 325 -8.11 -10.65 -11.98
C ILE A 325 -9.30 -11.59 -11.84
N THR A 326 -9.74 -11.85 -10.62
CA THR A 326 -10.92 -12.67 -10.34
C THR A 326 -11.80 -11.98 -9.33
N THR A 327 -13.06 -11.76 -9.66
CA THR A 327 -14.05 -11.17 -8.75
C THR A 327 -15.15 -12.18 -8.42
N GLY A 328 -15.84 -11.97 -7.29
CA GLY A 328 -16.99 -12.77 -6.88
C GLY A 328 -18.29 -12.21 -7.46
N SER A 329 -19.44 -12.73 -7.01
CA SER A 329 -20.75 -12.27 -7.50
C SER A 329 -20.97 -10.77 -7.32
N GLY A 330 -21.52 -10.08 -8.31
CA GLY A 330 -21.94 -8.68 -8.22
C GLY A 330 -21.51 -7.89 -9.45
N THR A 331 -21.42 -6.55 -9.33
CA THR A 331 -21.08 -5.67 -10.45
C THR A 331 -19.58 -5.39 -10.44
N ASP A 332 -18.86 -5.90 -11.44
CA ASP A 332 -17.41 -5.80 -11.46
C ASP A 332 -16.90 -4.96 -12.63
N ASN A 333 -15.93 -4.09 -12.35
CA ASN A 333 -15.30 -3.23 -13.33
C ASN A 333 -13.81 -3.53 -13.43
N PHE A 334 -13.32 -3.73 -14.64
CA PHE A 334 -11.90 -3.84 -14.95
C PHE A 334 -11.49 -2.82 -16.00
N GLY A 335 -10.44 -2.04 -15.71
CA GLY A 335 -9.95 -1.01 -16.60
C GLY A 335 -8.43 -0.96 -16.71
N ILE A 336 -7.90 -0.95 -17.94
CA ILE A 336 -6.53 -0.52 -18.22
C ILE A 336 -6.59 0.71 -19.12
N GLN A 337 -5.98 1.80 -18.67
CA GLN A 337 -6.07 3.08 -19.36
C GLN A 337 -4.73 3.83 -19.36
N ALA A 338 -4.18 4.03 -20.55
CA ALA A 338 -3.10 5.00 -20.75
C ALA A 338 -3.62 6.17 -21.59
N ASN A 339 -3.64 7.36 -21.00
CA ASN A 339 -4.21 8.57 -21.60
C ASN A 339 -3.12 9.51 -22.09
N ASP A 340 -2.75 9.41 -23.38
CA ASP A 340 -1.97 10.43 -24.11
C ASP A 340 -1.70 10.10 -25.59
N THR A 341 -1.24 11.10 -26.36
CA THR A 341 -0.66 11.06 -27.72
C THR A 341 0.37 9.94 -27.92
N ASN A 342 1.21 9.68 -26.91
CA ASN A 342 2.24 8.62 -26.97
C ASN A 342 1.97 7.48 -25.99
N ALA A 343 0.71 7.23 -25.63
CA ALA A 343 0.34 6.23 -24.66
C ALA A 343 0.72 4.80 -25.09
N LYS A 344 1.23 4.00 -24.16
CA LYS A 344 1.56 2.60 -24.39
C LYS A 344 0.94 1.72 -23.31
N VAL A 345 0.28 0.64 -23.72
CA VAL A 345 -0.16 -0.43 -22.83
C VAL A 345 0.45 -1.72 -23.37
N LEU A 346 1.34 -2.33 -22.58
CA LEU A 346 2.07 -3.54 -22.96
C LEU A 346 1.80 -4.62 -21.92
N LEU A 347 1.24 -5.74 -22.36
CA LEU A 347 1.06 -6.93 -21.53
C LEU A 347 1.98 -8.04 -22.08
N GLY A 348 2.95 -8.43 -21.27
CA GLY A 348 3.99 -9.39 -21.62
C GLY A 348 3.56 -10.83 -21.41
N GLY A 349 3.02 -11.14 -20.24
CA GLY A 349 2.52 -12.47 -19.86
C GLY A 349 1.06 -12.69 -20.25
N THR A 350 0.44 -13.70 -19.64
CA THR A 350 -0.99 -13.97 -19.83
C THR A 350 -1.84 -12.94 -19.09
N LEU A 351 -2.94 -12.50 -19.70
CA LEU A 351 -4.00 -11.75 -19.03
C LEU A 351 -5.21 -12.67 -18.85
N ASP A 352 -5.63 -12.91 -17.62
CA ASP A 352 -6.84 -13.66 -17.27
C ASP A 352 -7.76 -12.80 -16.40
N VAL A 353 -8.86 -12.33 -16.98
CA VAL A 353 -9.87 -11.51 -16.29
C VAL A 353 -11.15 -12.33 -16.18
N LYS A 354 -11.57 -12.63 -14.96
CA LYS A 354 -12.79 -13.36 -14.62
C LYS A 354 -13.67 -12.46 -13.75
N LEU A 355 -14.72 -11.93 -14.37
CA LEU A 355 -15.71 -11.11 -13.69
C LEU A 355 -16.85 -12.00 -13.20
N GLY A 356 -17.44 -11.66 -12.05
CA GLY A 356 -18.37 -12.55 -11.36
C GLY A 356 -19.80 -12.43 -11.85
N GLY A 357 -20.75 -13.05 -11.16
CA GLY A 357 -22.08 -13.34 -11.73
C GLY A 357 -23.08 -12.18 -11.93
N GLY A 358 -22.73 -10.91 -11.72
CA GLY A 358 -23.64 -9.78 -11.97
C GLY A 358 -23.27 -9.01 -13.24
N ASP A 359 -23.73 -7.76 -13.36
CA ASP A 359 -23.47 -6.93 -14.54
C ASP A 359 -22.04 -6.39 -14.52
N ASN A 360 -21.22 -6.74 -15.50
CA ASN A 360 -19.80 -6.39 -15.48
C ASN A 360 -19.36 -5.53 -16.65
N SER A 361 -18.23 -4.87 -16.48
CA SER A 361 -17.60 -4.08 -17.54
C SER A 361 -16.09 -4.27 -17.55
N ALA A 362 -15.54 -4.57 -18.73
CA ALA A 362 -14.10 -4.64 -18.94
C ALA A 362 -13.68 -3.78 -20.12
N ALA A 363 -12.67 -2.93 -19.91
CA ALA A 363 -12.17 -2.05 -20.95
C ALA A 363 -10.64 -1.96 -20.95
N ALA A 364 -10.06 -2.07 -22.15
CA ALA A 364 -8.68 -1.66 -22.42
C ALA A 364 -8.72 -0.49 -23.39
N ILE A 365 -8.39 0.71 -22.90
CA ILE A 365 -8.59 1.96 -23.65
C ILE A 365 -7.26 2.69 -23.79
N SER A 366 -6.97 3.16 -25.00
CA SER A 366 -6.03 4.25 -25.18
C SER A 366 -6.59 5.33 -26.10
N ASN A 367 -6.62 6.55 -25.57
CA ASN A 367 -7.52 7.59 -26.06
C ASN A 367 -6.94 8.52 -27.12
N ALA A 368 -5.63 8.54 -27.37
CA ALA A 368 -5.04 9.55 -28.26
C ALA A 368 -4.31 8.95 -29.46
N ALA A 369 -4.14 9.75 -30.51
CA ALA A 369 -3.58 9.36 -31.79
C ALA A 369 -2.10 8.96 -31.68
N GLY A 370 -1.80 7.68 -31.92
CA GLY A 370 -0.45 7.12 -31.87
C GLY A 370 -0.23 6.13 -30.72
N ALA A 371 -1.27 5.85 -29.93
CA ALA A 371 -1.16 4.93 -28.83
C ALA A 371 -1.11 3.46 -29.28
N LEU A 372 -0.34 2.67 -28.54
CA LEU A 372 -0.16 1.23 -28.77
C LEU A 372 -0.71 0.45 -27.59
N VAL A 373 -1.67 -0.44 -27.83
CA VAL A 373 -2.08 -1.48 -26.89
C VAL A 373 -1.63 -2.81 -27.47
N ARG A 374 -0.76 -3.54 -26.75
CA ARG A 374 -0.19 -4.81 -27.22
C ARG A 374 -0.28 -5.88 -26.14
N PHE A 375 -0.83 -7.02 -26.51
CA PHE A 375 -0.86 -8.25 -25.72
C PHE A 375 0.11 -9.25 -26.36
N SER A 376 1.11 -9.69 -25.61
CA SER A 376 2.12 -10.63 -26.10
C SER A 376 1.81 -12.07 -25.69
N GLY A 377 1.26 -12.29 -24.50
CA GLY A 377 0.69 -13.56 -24.08
C GLY A 377 -0.80 -13.68 -24.36
N ASP A 378 -1.38 -14.82 -24.00
CA ASP A 378 -2.80 -15.11 -24.15
C ASP A 378 -3.65 -14.15 -23.31
N ALA A 379 -4.77 -13.70 -23.86
CA ALA A 379 -5.72 -12.87 -23.17
C ALA A 379 -7.08 -13.58 -23.08
N THR A 380 -7.55 -13.81 -21.86
CA THR A 380 -8.85 -14.40 -21.58
C THR A 380 -9.69 -13.43 -20.77
N PHE A 381 -10.90 -13.20 -21.25
CA PHE A 381 -11.93 -12.42 -20.59
C PHE A 381 -13.14 -13.35 -20.38
N THR A 382 -13.54 -13.52 -19.13
CA THR A 382 -14.69 -14.32 -18.75
C THR A 382 -15.70 -13.43 -18.04
N GLY A 383 -16.90 -13.36 -18.62
CA GLY A 383 -18.07 -12.71 -18.05
C GLY A 383 -18.80 -13.59 -17.02
N GLY A 384 -19.75 -12.96 -16.33
CA GLY A 384 -20.63 -13.57 -15.37
C GLY A 384 -21.84 -14.27 -15.98
N ASN A 385 -22.88 -14.38 -15.16
CA ASN A 385 -24.23 -14.78 -15.59
C ASN A 385 -25.18 -13.54 -15.70
N GLY A 386 -24.63 -12.33 -15.58
CA GLY A 386 -25.35 -11.05 -15.63
C GLY A 386 -25.11 -10.35 -16.96
N GLU A 387 -25.47 -9.07 -17.09
CA GLU A 387 -25.24 -8.34 -18.34
C GLU A 387 -23.79 -7.83 -18.41
N ASP A 388 -22.98 -8.41 -19.29
CA ASP A 388 -21.57 -8.08 -19.44
C ASP A 388 -21.29 -7.18 -20.64
N VAL A 389 -20.45 -6.16 -20.42
CA VAL A 389 -19.96 -5.27 -21.48
C VAL A 389 -18.44 -5.36 -21.61
N PHE A 390 -17.98 -5.91 -22.74
CA PHE A 390 -16.56 -5.92 -23.10
C PHE A 390 -16.29 -4.91 -24.20
N PHE A 391 -15.29 -4.03 -23.99
CA PHE A 391 -15.01 -2.92 -24.89
C PHE A 391 -13.53 -2.81 -25.27
N PHE A 392 -13.25 -2.99 -26.57
CA PHE A 392 -11.95 -2.69 -27.18
C PHE A 392 -12.11 -1.61 -28.24
N GLN A 393 -11.63 -0.39 -27.96
CA GLN A 393 -11.81 0.73 -28.89
C GLN A 393 -10.50 1.36 -29.35
N ARG A 394 -10.39 1.51 -30.67
CA ARG A 394 -9.49 2.43 -31.35
C ARG A 394 -10.09 3.85 -31.46
N ASN A 395 -9.42 4.84 -30.89
CA ASN A 395 -9.50 6.22 -31.37
C ASN A 395 -8.51 6.42 -32.55
N ALA A 396 -8.85 7.26 -33.53
CA ALA A 396 -8.19 7.31 -34.84
C ALA A 396 -6.64 7.26 -34.75
N GLY A 397 -6.03 6.23 -35.37
CA GLY A 397 -4.57 6.03 -35.40
C GLY A 397 -4.01 4.98 -34.44
N ASN A 398 -4.82 4.40 -33.55
CA ASN A 398 -4.34 3.45 -32.54
C ASN A 398 -4.39 1.98 -33.02
N LEU A 399 -3.52 1.13 -32.49
CA LEU A 399 -3.52 -0.31 -32.77
C LEU A 399 -3.72 -1.06 -31.45
N ILE A 400 -4.79 -1.87 -31.38
CA ILE A 400 -4.94 -2.91 -30.35
C ILE A 400 -4.50 -4.22 -30.99
N ARG A 401 -3.32 -4.71 -30.59
CA ARG A 401 -2.73 -5.91 -31.18
C ARG A 401 -2.58 -7.04 -30.17
N PHE A 402 -3.09 -8.20 -30.53
CA PHE A 402 -2.87 -9.46 -29.84
C PHE A 402 -1.88 -10.29 -30.66
N LEU A 403 -0.69 -10.54 -30.11
CA LEU A 403 0.32 -11.40 -30.74
C LEU A 403 0.06 -12.90 -30.52
N SER A 404 -0.84 -13.21 -29.58
CA SER A 404 -1.24 -14.55 -29.16
C SER A 404 -2.77 -14.66 -29.13
N ASP A 405 -3.30 -15.69 -28.48
CA ASP A 405 -4.73 -16.00 -28.51
C ASP A 405 -5.54 -14.98 -27.68
N VAL A 406 -6.75 -14.70 -28.15
CA VAL A 406 -7.75 -13.89 -27.44
C VAL A 406 -9.05 -14.68 -27.31
N ASN A 407 -9.49 -14.87 -26.07
CA ASN A 407 -10.69 -15.60 -25.71
C ASN A 407 -11.64 -14.69 -24.93
N VAL A 408 -12.86 -14.52 -25.42
CA VAL A 408 -13.96 -13.84 -24.72
C VAL A 408 -15.06 -14.86 -24.48
N ASN A 409 -15.38 -15.13 -23.22
CA ASN A 409 -16.38 -16.11 -22.81
C ASN A 409 -17.40 -15.46 -21.88
N MET A 410 -18.62 -15.26 -22.34
CA MET A 410 -19.74 -14.87 -21.51
C MET A 410 -20.49 -16.14 -21.06
N LEU A 411 -20.82 -16.25 -19.77
CA LEU A 411 -21.37 -17.50 -19.20
C LEU A 411 -22.91 -17.50 -19.17
N GLY A 412 -23.53 -16.33 -19.31
CA GLY A 412 -24.92 -16.10 -19.66
C GLY A 412 -25.34 -14.67 -19.31
N GLY A 413 -26.50 -14.23 -19.78
CA GLY A 413 -26.91 -12.83 -19.67
C GLY A 413 -27.56 -12.36 -20.96
N ASP A 414 -27.74 -11.05 -21.12
CA ASP A 414 -27.91 -10.44 -22.44
C ASP A 414 -26.66 -9.58 -22.67
N ASP A 415 -25.63 -10.18 -23.26
CA ASP A 415 -24.28 -9.64 -23.23
C ASP A 415 -23.95 -8.74 -24.43
N SER A 416 -22.97 -7.86 -24.27
CA SER A 416 -22.50 -6.96 -25.33
C SER A 416 -20.99 -7.00 -25.47
N PHE A 417 -20.52 -7.47 -26.64
CA PHE A 417 -19.12 -7.38 -27.03
C PHE A 417 -18.91 -6.38 -28.16
N PHE A 418 -18.20 -5.30 -27.88
CA PHE A 418 -17.81 -4.30 -28.88
C PHE A 418 -16.30 -4.31 -29.11
N TYR A 419 -15.90 -4.41 -30.38
CA TYR A 419 -14.51 -4.29 -30.78
C TYR A 419 -14.35 -3.43 -32.04
N LYS A 420 -13.26 -2.65 -32.08
CA LYS A 420 -12.92 -1.79 -33.22
C LYS A 420 -11.41 -1.60 -33.33
N GLY A 421 -10.86 -1.89 -34.50
CA GLY A 421 -9.42 -1.73 -34.77
C GLY A 421 -8.56 -2.80 -34.13
N LEU A 422 -9.11 -4.01 -34.00
CA LEU A 422 -8.48 -5.17 -33.39
C LEU A 422 -7.57 -5.89 -34.41
N ASP A 423 -6.31 -6.13 -34.07
CA ASP A 423 -5.35 -6.90 -34.88
C ASP A 423 -4.91 -8.15 -34.11
N VAL A 424 -5.28 -9.35 -34.57
CA VAL A 424 -5.02 -10.61 -33.88
C VAL A 424 -4.15 -11.51 -34.75
N ASP A 425 -2.93 -11.80 -34.27
CA ASP A 425 -2.02 -12.76 -34.91
C ASP A 425 -2.32 -14.21 -34.49
N GLY A 426 -2.88 -14.43 -33.30
CA GLY A 426 -3.31 -15.73 -32.79
C GLY A 426 -4.74 -16.14 -33.17
N LEU A 427 -5.32 -17.04 -32.38
CA LEU A 427 -6.72 -17.41 -32.49
C LEU A 427 -7.61 -16.39 -31.76
N ALA A 428 -8.72 -16.01 -32.38
CA ALA A 428 -9.78 -15.25 -31.74
C ALA A 428 -11.01 -16.14 -31.52
N ILE A 429 -11.42 -16.33 -30.26
CA ILE A 429 -12.66 -17.02 -29.89
C ILE A 429 -13.56 -16.06 -29.13
N PHE A 430 -14.77 -15.87 -29.64
CA PHE A 430 -15.82 -15.09 -29.01
C PHE A 430 -17.03 -16.00 -28.74
N ASN A 431 -17.41 -16.14 -27.48
CA ASN A 431 -18.53 -16.96 -27.04
C ASN A 431 -19.49 -16.13 -26.18
N GLY A 432 -20.70 -15.88 -26.67
CA GLY A 432 -21.74 -15.13 -25.94
C GLY A 432 -22.46 -15.96 -24.88
N GLY A 433 -22.38 -17.29 -24.97
CA GLY A 433 -23.08 -18.16 -24.02
C GLY A 433 -24.61 -18.14 -24.21
N PRO A 434 -25.38 -18.47 -23.16
CA PRO A 434 -26.84 -18.41 -23.17
C PRO A 434 -27.36 -16.98 -22.97
N GLY A 435 -28.06 -16.44 -23.97
CA GLY A 435 -28.54 -15.06 -23.88
C GLY A 435 -29.12 -14.49 -25.18
N THR A 436 -29.58 -13.25 -25.11
CA THR A 436 -29.72 -12.37 -26.29
C THR A 436 -28.48 -11.51 -26.43
N ASP A 437 -27.41 -12.14 -26.90
CA ASP A 437 -26.11 -11.48 -26.94
C ASP A 437 -25.94 -10.60 -28.17
N MET A 438 -25.03 -9.63 -28.09
CA MET A 438 -24.75 -8.68 -29.14
C MET A 438 -23.26 -8.61 -29.43
N LEU A 439 -22.89 -8.95 -30.67
CA LEU A 439 -21.56 -8.74 -31.22
C LEU A 439 -21.54 -7.51 -32.14
N LEU A 440 -20.84 -6.46 -31.73
CA LEU A 440 -20.75 -5.20 -32.47
C LEU A 440 -19.34 -4.98 -33.04
N ASP A 441 -19.20 -5.18 -34.36
CA ASP A 441 -17.99 -4.86 -35.10
C ASP A 441 -17.97 -3.38 -35.53
N GLY A 442 -17.09 -2.59 -34.91
CA GLY A 442 -16.88 -1.16 -35.23
C GLY A 442 -15.97 -0.90 -36.44
N GLY A 443 -15.46 -1.95 -37.09
CA GLY A 443 -14.66 -1.96 -38.31
C GLY A 443 -13.15 -1.78 -38.12
N GLY A 444 -12.41 -2.08 -39.20
CA GLY A 444 -10.96 -1.89 -39.26
C GLY A 444 -10.15 -2.94 -38.50
N ASN A 445 -10.71 -4.14 -38.34
CA ASN A 445 -10.05 -5.28 -37.69
C ASN A 445 -9.26 -6.12 -38.70
N SER A 446 -8.27 -6.85 -38.20
CA SER A 446 -7.40 -7.76 -38.92
C SER A 446 -7.23 -9.03 -38.08
N PHE A 447 -7.43 -10.19 -38.69
CA PHE A 447 -7.23 -11.46 -38.03
C PHE A 447 -6.40 -12.38 -38.94
N SER A 448 -5.35 -13.00 -38.40
CA SER A 448 -4.54 -13.98 -39.12
C SER A 448 -5.36 -15.23 -39.49
N THR A 449 -6.32 -15.57 -38.63
CA THR A 449 -7.31 -16.64 -38.79
C THR A 449 -8.71 -16.07 -38.55
N PRO A 450 -9.75 -16.50 -39.29
CA PRO A 450 -11.10 -16.02 -39.05
C PRO A 450 -11.53 -16.27 -37.58
N PRO A 451 -12.17 -15.28 -36.92
CA PRO A 451 -12.61 -15.45 -35.54
C PRO A 451 -13.65 -16.56 -35.45
N THR A 452 -13.55 -17.39 -34.41
CA THR A 452 -14.57 -18.38 -34.05
C THR A 452 -15.62 -17.69 -33.21
N ILE A 453 -16.84 -17.58 -33.73
CA ILE A 453 -17.98 -16.95 -33.05
C ILE A 453 -18.95 -18.05 -32.63
N ILE A 454 -19.27 -18.10 -31.34
CA ILE A 454 -20.16 -19.07 -30.70
C ILE A 454 -21.28 -18.26 -30.01
N SER A 455 -22.52 -18.45 -30.46
CA SER A 455 -23.75 -17.83 -29.91
C SER A 455 -23.71 -16.31 -29.69
N PHE A 456 -24.02 -15.53 -30.73
CA PHE A 456 -24.33 -14.09 -30.68
C PHE A 456 -25.49 -13.78 -31.65
#